data_AF-U6MXL2-F1
#
_entry.id   AF-U6MXL2-F1
#
_cell.length_a   1.000
_cell.length_b   1.000
_cell.length_c   1.000
_cell.angle_alpha   90.00
_cell.angle_beta   90.00
_cell.angle_gamma   90.00
#
_symmetry.space_group_name_H-M   'P 1'
#
loop_
_entity.id
_entity.type
_entity.pdbx_description
1 polymer ?
#
loop_
_entity_poly.entity_id
_entity_poly.type
_entity_poly.pdbx_seq_one_letter_code
_entity_poly.pdbx_strand_id
1 'polypeptide(L)'
;MESVVSEDAQQQQQQQPQQQEEPQQQQEETQQQQEQQQQQQQQQQQQQQQELAVEIPQNLPDPSKRRRSTAVAQDQAGCYLVYDQEKARWAAVWSPSFVAAAAAVLNPNTKVPSYKYSKKEKVLLEAEKNKDAKSNFLAGLCLFFKLIRDYKGTFTLLPAAEEVELKDVAIVGLKGQEVIE
;
A
#
# COMPACT_ATOMS: atom_id res chain seq x y z
N MET A 1 76.55 -61.02 -2.22
CA MET A 1 75.57 -62.11 -2.39
C MET A 1 74.28 -61.55 -1.82
N GLU A 2 73.20 -61.25 -2.53
CA GLU A 2 72.73 -61.43 -3.91
C GLU A 2 71.83 -60.20 -4.19
N SER A 3 71.89 -59.53 -5.34
CA SER A 3 70.92 -59.63 -6.48
C SER A 3 69.46 -59.82 -6.01
N VAL A 4 68.45 -59.06 -6.46
CA VAL A 4 67.83 -59.12 -7.80
C VAL A 4 66.76 -57.99 -7.85
N VAL A 5 67.00 -56.92 -8.63
CA VAL A 5 66.25 -56.45 -9.82
C VAL A 5 64.87 -57.08 -10.05
N SER A 6 63.80 -56.29 -10.03
CA SER A 6 62.63 -56.53 -10.91
C SER A 6 61.92 -55.22 -11.24
N GLU A 7 62.22 -54.74 -12.46
CA GLU A 7 61.25 -54.09 -13.35
C GLU A 7 59.97 -54.94 -13.45
N ASP A 8 58.80 -54.29 -13.35
CA ASP A 8 57.73 -54.57 -14.30
C ASP A 8 56.74 -53.40 -14.31
N ALA A 9 56.90 -52.61 -15.36
CA ALA A 9 55.92 -51.63 -15.82
C ALA A 9 54.97 -52.33 -16.80
N GLN A 10 53.82 -51.69 -17.02
CA GLN A 10 52.85 -51.96 -18.08
C GLN A 10 51.89 -53.12 -17.82
N GLN A 11 50.67 -52.77 -17.42
CA GLN A 11 49.52 -52.75 -18.34
C GLN A 11 48.26 -52.50 -17.51
N GLN A 12 47.64 -51.33 -17.66
CA GLN A 12 46.18 -51.28 -17.66
C GLN A 12 45.70 -50.09 -18.50
N GLN A 13 45.32 -50.47 -19.72
CA GLN A 13 44.60 -49.73 -20.72
C GLN A 13 43.20 -49.35 -20.23
N GLN A 14 42.83 -48.12 -20.56
CA GLN A 14 41.56 -47.71 -21.18
C GLN A 14 40.30 -48.45 -20.73
N GLN A 15 39.51 -47.80 -19.87
CA GLN A 15 38.06 -47.71 -20.05
C GLN A 15 37.50 -46.59 -19.17
N GLN A 16 36.85 -45.62 -19.83
CA GLN A 16 35.76 -44.74 -19.37
C GLN A 16 35.99 -43.26 -19.70
N PRO A 17 35.42 -42.82 -20.83
CA PRO A 17 34.70 -41.57 -20.86
C PRO A 17 33.29 -41.83 -21.42
N GLN A 18 32.32 -42.11 -20.56
CA GLN A 18 30.91 -42.18 -21.00
C GLN A 18 29.86 -41.78 -19.95
N GLN A 19 30.25 -41.19 -18.82
CA GLN A 19 29.31 -40.77 -17.77
C GLN A 19 29.24 -39.24 -17.53
N GLN A 20 29.78 -38.42 -18.44
CA GLN A 20 29.83 -36.97 -18.22
C GLN A 20 28.84 -36.13 -19.05
N GLU A 21 28.02 -36.73 -19.92
CA GLU A 21 27.03 -35.97 -20.71
C GLU A 21 25.61 -35.95 -20.12
N GLU A 22 25.28 -36.84 -19.17
CA GLU A 22 23.92 -36.87 -18.57
C GLU A 22 23.56 -35.63 -17.70
N PRO A 23 24.47 -34.96 -16.98
CA PRO A 23 24.08 -33.78 -16.21
C PRO A 23 23.73 -32.56 -17.08
N GLN A 24 24.18 -32.52 -18.34
CA GLN A 24 24.00 -31.33 -19.18
C GLN A 24 22.57 -31.25 -19.76
N GLN A 25 21.98 -32.38 -20.16
CA GLN A 25 20.58 -32.39 -20.64
C GLN A 25 19.58 -32.08 -19.52
N GLN A 26 19.84 -32.54 -18.29
CA GLN A 26 18.93 -32.28 -17.17
C GLN A 26 18.94 -30.80 -16.74
N GLN A 27 20.06 -30.09 -16.98
CA GLN A 27 20.16 -28.66 -16.71
C GLN A 27 19.40 -27.81 -17.75
N GLU A 28 19.41 -28.21 -19.03
CA GLU A 28 18.61 -27.55 -20.08
C GLU A 28 17.10 -27.73 -19.85
N GLU A 29 16.65 -28.92 -19.45
CA GLU A 29 15.23 -29.18 -19.21
C GLU A 29 14.69 -28.37 -18.02
N THR A 30 15.52 -28.21 -16.97
CA THR A 30 15.18 -27.38 -15.80
C THR A 30 15.08 -25.90 -16.17
N GLN A 31 15.98 -25.42 -17.04
CA GLN A 31 15.98 -24.01 -17.47
C GLN A 31 14.76 -23.71 -18.36
N GLN A 32 14.38 -24.63 -19.25
CA GLN A 32 13.20 -24.47 -20.09
C GLN A 32 11.89 -24.50 -19.28
N GLN A 33 11.82 -25.32 -18.23
CA GLN A 33 10.65 -25.38 -17.34
C GLN A 33 10.49 -24.09 -16.51
N GLN A 34 11.61 -23.46 -16.11
CA GLN A 34 11.59 -22.19 -15.39
C GLN A 34 11.13 -21.01 -16.26
N GLU A 35 11.52 -20.99 -17.54
CA GLU A 35 11.07 -19.97 -18.50
C GLU A 35 9.55 -20.06 -18.78
N GLN A 36 9.03 -21.28 -18.88
CA GLN A 36 7.60 -21.50 -19.13
C GLN A 36 6.74 -21.05 -17.93
N GLN A 37 7.22 -21.25 -16.70
CA GLN A 37 6.52 -20.81 -15.50
C GLN A 37 6.51 -19.27 -15.37
N GLN A 38 7.59 -18.60 -15.77
CA GLN A 38 7.67 -17.14 -15.75
C GLN A 38 6.73 -16.50 -16.79
N GLN A 39 6.58 -17.13 -17.97
CA GLN A 39 5.67 -16.64 -19.01
C GLN A 39 4.19 -16.76 -18.61
N GLN A 40 3.83 -17.82 -17.88
CA GLN A 40 2.46 -18.01 -17.37
C GLN A 40 2.09 -16.97 -16.30
N GLN A 41 3.05 -16.58 -15.46
CA GLN A 41 2.84 -15.55 -14.43
C GLN A 41 2.62 -14.15 -15.05
N GLN A 42 3.28 -13.84 -16.17
CA GLN A 42 3.08 -12.59 -16.90
C GLN A 42 1.69 -12.50 -17.56
N GLN A 43 1.14 -13.62 -18.04
CA GLN A 43 -0.20 -13.65 -18.63
C GLN A 43 -1.30 -13.40 -17.59
N GLN A 44 -1.18 -13.92 -16.37
CA GLN A 44 -2.14 -13.62 -15.29
C GLN A 44 -2.14 -12.14 -14.91
N GLN A 45 -0.98 -11.47 -14.94
CA GLN A 45 -0.90 -10.05 -14.62
C GLN A 45 -1.58 -9.17 -15.69
N GLN A 46 -1.60 -9.58 -16.96
CA GLN A 46 -2.34 -8.85 -17.99
C GLN A 46 -3.87 -9.03 -17.88
N GLN A 47 -4.35 -10.22 -17.48
CA GLN A 47 -5.80 -10.41 -17.30
C GLN A 47 -6.34 -9.57 -16.13
N GLN A 48 -5.63 -9.47 -15.01
CA GLN A 48 -6.07 -8.59 -13.91
C GLN A 48 -6.12 -7.10 -14.30
N GLN A 49 -5.25 -6.64 -15.21
CA GLN A 49 -5.30 -5.25 -15.68
C GLN A 49 -6.48 -4.98 -16.63
N GLN A 50 -6.90 -5.95 -17.44
CA GLN A 50 -8.09 -5.78 -18.28
C GLN A 50 -9.38 -5.82 -17.46
N GLU A 51 -9.43 -6.63 -16.40
CA GLU A 51 -10.62 -6.70 -15.54
C GLU A 51 -10.84 -5.41 -14.73
N LEU A 52 -9.77 -4.67 -14.40
CA LEU A 52 -9.88 -3.33 -13.79
C LEU A 52 -10.30 -2.22 -14.75
N ALA A 53 -10.34 -2.47 -16.07
CA ALA A 53 -10.60 -1.43 -17.08
C ALA A 53 -12.07 -1.36 -17.54
N VAL A 54 -12.95 -2.23 -17.05
CA VAL A 54 -14.37 -2.25 -17.42
C VAL A 54 -15.20 -1.56 -16.35
N GLU A 55 -16.10 -0.68 -16.79
CA GLU A 55 -17.08 0.12 -16.04
C GLU A 55 -16.65 1.50 -15.51
N ILE A 56 -16.31 2.40 -16.44
CA ILE A 56 -16.63 3.83 -16.26
C ILE A 56 -17.93 4.12 -17.04
N PRO A 57 -19.04 4.50 -16.39
CA PRO A 57 -20.26 4.90 -17.07
C PRO A 57 -20.01 6.11 -17.99
N GLN A 58 -20.21 5.94 -19.31
CA GLN A 58 -20.03 6.99 -20.31
C GLN A 58 -21.19 8.01 -20.34
N ASN A 59 -21.51 8.63 -19.20
CA ASN A 59 -22.28 9.87 -19.19
C ASN A 59 -21.32 11.03 -18.96
N LEU A 60 -20.58 11.42 -20.01
CA LEU A 60 -19.72 12.60 -20.00
C LEU A 60 -20.56 13.84 -20.35
N PRO A 61 -20.79 14.77 -19.40
CA PRO A 61 -21.46 16.03 -19.71
C PRO A 61 -20.58 16.93 -20.61
N ASP A 62 -21.25 17.58 -21.56
CA ASP A 62 -20.74 18.55 -22.52
C ASP A 62 -19.72 19.54 -21.90
N PRO A 63 -18.47 19.61 -22.42
CA PRO A 63 -17.42 20.49 -21.91
C PRO A 63 -17.73 21.99 -22.07
N SER A 64 -18.71 22.37 -22.90
CA SER A 64 -19.00 23.77 -23.23
C SER A 64 -19.77 24.53 -22.13
N LYS A 65 -20.20 23.85 -21.06
CA LYS A 65 -20.83 24.47 -19.87
C LYS A 65 -19.94 24.49 -18.61
N ARG A 66 -18.62 24.32 -18.75
CA ARG A 66 -17.65 24.41 -17.63
C ARG A 66 -17.35 25.86 -17.22
N ARG A 67 -18.35 26.57 -16.73
CA ARG A 67 -18.14 27.75 -15.89
C ARG A 67 -19.19 27.82 -14.79
N ARG A 68 -19.35 26.71 -14.06
CA ARG A 68 -19.97 26.71 -12.74
C ARG A 68 -19.41 25.53 -11.97
N SER A 69 -18.76 25.85 -10.85
CA SER A 69 -18.15 24.95 -9.88
C SER A 69 -18.85 23.59 -9.83
N THR A 70 -18.16 22.53 -10.24
CA THR A 70 -18.57 21.14 -10.00
C THR A 70 -18.44 20.88 -8.51
N ALA A 71 -19.45 21.31 -7.74
CA ALA A 71 -19.69 20.79 -6.42
C ALA A 71 -20.05 19.32 -6.62
N VAL A 72 -19.10 18.44 -6.34
CA VAL A 72 -19.37 17.00 -6.29
C VAL A 72 -20.42 16.82 -5.19
N ALA A 73 -21.50 16.10 -5.46
CA ALA A 73 -22.44 15.70 -4.42
C ALA A 73 -21.70 14.67 -3.56
N GLN A 74 -21.36 15.07 -2.34
CA GLN A 74 -20.24 14.54 -1.54
C GLN A 74 -20.72 13.98 -0.19
N ASP A 75 -21.83 13.24 -0.18
CA ASP A 75 -22.33 12.66 1.09
C ASP A 75 -21.31 11.78 1.81
N GLN A 76 -20.27 11.32 1.11
CA GLN A 76 -19.15 10.55 1.69
C GLN A 76 -17.77 11.10 1.38
N ALA A 77 -17.65 12.34 0.89
CA ALA A 77 -16.32 12.91 0.69
C ALA A 77 -15.84 13.63 1.94
N GLY A 78 -14.57 13.42 2.25
CA GLY A 78 -14.00 13.98 3.46
C GLY A 78 -12.48 13.85 3.50
N CYS A 79 -11.93 14.35 4.60
CA CYS A 79 -10.56 14.05 4.98
C CYS A 79 -10.60 12.89 5.96
N TYR A 80 -9.84 11.83 5.69
CA TYR A 80 -9.80 10.61 6.47
C TYR A 80 -8.44 10.49 7.16
N LEU A 81 -8.46 10.14 8.44
CA LEU A 81 -7.27 9.77 9.20
C LEU A 81 -7.05 8.27 9.07
N VAL A 82 -5.97 7.86 8.39
CA VAL A 82 -5.65 6.46 8.13
C VAL A 82 -4.27 6.11 8.69
N TYR A 83 -4.07 4.87 9.12
CA TYR A 83 -2.76 4.38 9.49
C TYR A 83 -2.05 3.80 8.26
N ASP A 84 -0.90 4.37 7.91
CA ASP A 84 -0.03 3.85 6.85
C ASP A 84 0.88 2.77 7.44
N GLN A 85 0.57 1.51 7.16
CA GLN A 85 1.31 0.35 7.67
C GLN A 85 2.74 0.29 7.14
N GLU A 86 2.98 0.69 5.89
CA GLU A 86 4.31 0.65 5.27
C GLU A 86 5.26 1.63 5.96
N LYS A 87 4.74 2.80 6.32
CA LYS A 87 5.52 3.87 6.97
C LYS A 87 5.41 3.87 8.49
N ALA A 88 4.56 3.00 9.05
CA ALA A 88 4.21 2.95 10.46
C ALA A 88 3.83 4.34 11.02
N ARG A 89 2.96 5.07 10.29
CA ARG A 89 2.59 6.46 10.61
C ARG A 89 1.15 6.78 10.25
N TRP A 90 0.55 7.69 11.01
CA TRP A 90 -0.74 8.28 10.63
C TRP A 90 -0.60 9.17 9.39
N ALA A 91 -1.63 9.15 8.56
CA ALA A 91 -1.73 9.96 7.36
C ALA A 91 -3.14 10.53 7.22
N ALA A 92 -3.24 11.74 6.67
CA ALA A 92 -4.49 12.33 6.25
C ALA A 92 -4.68 12.14 4.75
N VAL A 93 -5.87 11.70 4.34
CA VAL A 93 -6.21 11.43 2.94
C VAL A 93 -7.53 12.10 2.59
N TRP A 94 -7.52 12.95 1.57
CA TRP A 94 -8.75 13.48 1.00
C TRP A 94 -9.30 12.46 0.00
N SER A 95 -10.53 12.00 0.22
CA SER A 95 -11.17 10.99 -0.62
C SER A 95 -12.59 11.42 -1.00
N PRO A 96 -13.02 11.21 -2.26
CA PRO A 96 -14.40 11.44 -2.67
C PRO A 96 -15.36 10.34 -2.18
N SER A 97 -14.83 9.23 -1.68
CA SER A 97 -15.56 8.06 -1.22
C SER A 97 -15.15 7.65 0.20
N PHE A 98 -15.99 6.85 0.85
CA PHE A 98 -15.69 6.27 2.17
C PHE A 98 -14.41 5.43 2.17
N VAL A 99 -13.65 5.53 3.27
CA VAL A 99 -12.40 4.79 3.50
C VAL A 99 -12.58 3.89 4.73
N ALA A 100 -12.77 2.60 4.50
CA ALA A 100 -13.10 1.64 5.57
C ALA A 100 -12.02 1.53 6.66
N ALA A 101 -10.74 1.67 6.29
CA ALA A 101 -9.61 1.57 7.23
C ALA A 101 -9.29 2.90 7.95
N ALA A 102 -10.16 3.91 7.86
CA ALA A 102 -9.93 5.19 8.52
C ALA A 102 -10.38 5.14 9.97
N ALA A 103 -9.57 5.71 10.87
CA ALA A 103 -9.89 5.87 12.29
C ALA A 103 -10.79 7.09 12.54
N ALA A 104 -10.73 8.11 11.68
CA ALA A 104 -11.57 9.28 11.79
C ALA A 104 -11.87 9.90 10.43
N VAL A 105 -12.94 10.69 10.36
CA VAL A 105 -13.30 11.47 9.19
C VAL A 105 -13.71 12.89 9.57
N LEU A 106 -13.32 13.84 8.73
CA LEU A 106 -13.91 15.18 8.69
C LEU A 106 -14.75 15.31 7.42
N ASN A 107 -16.03 15.61 7.63
CA ASN A 107 -16.95 16.00 6.57
C ASN A 107 -16.98 17.53 6.46
N PRO A 108 -16.33 18.12 5.44
CA PRO A 108 -16.21 19.57 5.31
C PRO A 108 -17.55 20.22 4.92
N ASN A 109 -17.97 21.23 5.68
CA ASN A 109 -19.09 22.12 5.37
C ASN A 109 -18.71 23.24 4.39
N THR A 110 -17.40 23.44 4.18
CA THR A 110 -16.85 24.40 3.22
C THR A 110 -16.41 23.71 1.93
N LYS A 111 -16.44 24.44 0.82
CA LYS A 111 -15.95 23.93 -0.46
C LYS A 111 -14.46 23.58 -0.37
N VAL A 112 -14.15 22.30 -0.51
CA VAL A 112 -12.77 21.80 -0.64
C VAL A 112 -12.39 21.85 -2.11
N PRO A 113 -11.21 22.38 -2.48
CA PRO A 113 -10.75 22.38 -3.86
C PRO A 113 -10.73 20.96 -4.45
N SER A 114 -11.28 20.78 -5.65
CA SER A 114 -11.42 19.45 -6.30
C SER A 114 -10.09 18.71 -6.44
N TYR A 115 -8.97 19.43 -6.60
CA TYR A 115 -7.64 18.83 -6.74
C TYR A 115 -7.19 18.05 -5.48
N LYS A 116 -7.76 18.37 -4.30
CA LYS A 116 -7.48 17.62 -3.06
C LYS A 116 -8.02 16.19 -3.14
N TYR A 117 -9.15 15.99 -3.82
CA TYR A 117 -9.77 14.67 -3.98
C TYR A 117 -9.22 13.90 -5.18
N SER A 118 -8.79 14.59 -6.24
CA SER A 118 -8.30 13.92 -7.45
C SER A 118 -6.88 13.37 -7.28
N LYS A 119 -6.05 14.06 -6.48
CA LYS A 119 -4.72 13.60 -6.16
C LYS A 119 -4.87 12.64 -4.99
N LYS A 120 -4.44 11.38 -5.14
CA LYS A 120 -4.32 10.42 -4.03
C LYS A 120 -3.17 10.83 -3.10
N GLU A 121 -3.15 12.09 -2.70
CA GLU A 121 -2.14 12.71 -1.88
C GLU A 121 -2.40 12.30 -0.43
N LYS A 122 -1.51 11.44 0.07
CA LYS A 122 -1.43 11.12 1.48
C LYS A 122 -0.52 12.14 2.14
N VAL A 123 -1.05 12.90 3.09
CA VAL A 123 -0.26 13.80 3.93
C VAL A 123 0.18 13.01 5.15
N LEU A 124 1.46 12.65 5.22
CA LEU A 124 2.00 11.95 6.38
C LEU A 124 2.03 12.90 7.58
N LEU A 125 1.50 12.44 8.71
CA LEU A 125 1.45 13.17 9.96
C LEU A 125 2.64 12.71 10.81
N GLU A 126 3.70 13.52 10.82
CA GLU A 126 4.93 13.19 11.52
C GLU A 126 4.80 13.43 13.03
N ALA A 127 4.61 12.35 13.78
CA ALA A 127 4.82 12.33 15.22
C ALA A 127 6.27 11.90 15.55
N GLU A 128 6.76 12.29 16.72
CA GLU A 128 8.06 11.83 17.23
C GLU A 128 8.11 10.29 17.30
N LYS A 129 9.22 9.72 16.84
CA LYS A 129 9.51 8.27 16.93
C LYS A 129 9.74 7.92 18.42
N ASN A 130 9.28 6.75 18.89
CA ASN A 130 9.29 6.26 20.29
C ASN A 130 8.15 6.69 21.21
N LYS A 131 6.91 6.72 20.71
CA LYS A 131 5.73 6.82 21.57
C LYS A 131 4.92 5.52 21.49
N ASP A 132 4.28 5.16 22.59
CA ASP A 132 3.28 4.11 22.66
C ASP A 132 2.18 4.30 21.61
N ALA A 133 1.50 3.23 21.20
CA ALA A 133 0.51 3.27 20.13
C ALA A 133 -0.60 4.31 20.38
N LYS A 134 -1.03 4.44 21.64
CA LYS A 134 -2.03 5.42 22.08
C LYS A 134 -1.52 6.86 21.92
N SER A 135 -0.33 7.17 22.41
CA SER A 135 0.27 8.49 22.28
C SER A 135 0.59 8.83 20.82
N ASN A 136 0.98 7.84 20.01
CA ASN A 136 1.15 8.01 18.57
C ASN A 136 -0.18 8.35 17.87
N PHE A 137 -1.27 7.65 18.21
CA PHE A 137 -2.61 7.97 17.73
C PHE A 137 -3.04 9.39 18.13
N LEU A 138 -2.92 9.76 19.40
CA LEU A 138 -3.29 11.10 19.88
C LEU A 138 -2.46 12.19 19.19
N ALA A 139 -1.17 11.96 18.97
CA ALA A 139 -0.32 12.87 18.20
C ALA A 139 -0.78 12.99 16.74
N GLY A 140 -1.10 11.87 16.09
CA GLY A 140 -1.68 11.84 14.75
C GLY A 140 -3.01 12.60 14.68
N LEU A 141 -3.88 12.41 15.67
CA LEU A 141 -5.17 13.09 15.78
C LEU A 141 -5.01 14.62 15.95
N CYS A 142 -4.07 15.07 16.80
CA CYS A 142 -3.77 16.49 16.94
C CYS A 142 -3.25 17.11 15.63
N LEU A 143 -2.36 16.42 14.91
CA LEU A 143 -1.85 16.87 13.62
C LEU A 143 -2.96 16.88 12.55
N PHE A 144 -3.87 15.91 12.61
CA PHE A 144 -5.05 15.86 11.76
C PHE A 144 -5.95 17.08 11.98
N PHE A 145 -6.27 17.43 13.23
CA PHE A 145 -7.00 18.66 13.56
C PHE A 145 -6.30 19.92 13.06
N LYS A 146 -4.96 19.99 13.19
CA LYS A 146 -4.17 21.11 12.67
C LYS A 146 -4.27 21.24 11.16
N LEU A 147 -4.25 20.12 10.43
CA LEU A 147 -4.39 20.09 8.98
C LEU A 147 -5.77 20.55 8.52
N ILE A 148 -6.81 20.11 9.22
CA ILE A 148 -8.19 20.34 8.81
C ILE A 148 -8.82 21.62 9.39
N ARG A 149 -8.11 22.35 10.25
CA ARG A 149 -8.63 23.53 10.97
C ARG A 149 -9.25 24.58 10.03
N ASP A 150 -8.71 24.72 8.84
CA ASP A 150 -9.18 25.72 7.87
C ASP A 150 -10.43 25.25 7.10
N TYR A 151 -10.80 23.97 7.24
CA TYR A 151 -11.98 23.34 6.66
C TYR A 151 -13.02 23.14 7.76
N LYS A 152 -13.99 24.06 7.86
CA LYS A 152 -15.12 23.91 8.78
C LYS A 152 -15.86 22.63 8.43
N GLY A 153 -16.24 21.82 9.40
CA GLY A 153 -16.89 20.54 9.13
C GLY A 153 -17.32 19.80 10.38
N THR A 154 -17.96 18.66 10.16
CA THR A 154 -18.31 17.70 11.21
C THR A 154 -17.23 16.64 11.30
N PHE A 155 -16.67 16.48 12.49
CA PHE A 155 -15.67 15.45 12.77
C PHE A 155 -16.37 14.21 13.36
N THR A 156 -15.92 13.02 12.99
CA THR A 156 -16.48 11.75 13.45
C THR A 156 -15.37 10.73 13.63
N LEU A 157 -15.32 10.09 14.81
CA LEU A 157 -14.51 8.90 15.03
C LEU A 157 -15.22 7.69 14.42
N LEU A 158 -14.47 6.87 13.71
CA LEU A 158 -14.99 5.67 13.05
C LEU A 158 -14.70 4.43 13.89
N PRO A 159 -15.47 3.34 13.75
CA PRO A 159 -15.30 2.12 14.56
C PRO A 159 -13.90 1.48 14.45
N ALA A 160 -13.20 1.67 13.33
CA ALA A 160 -11.81 1.19 13.18
C ALA A 160 -10.85 1.82 14.22
N ALA A 161 -11.23 2.94 14.84
CA ALA A 161 -10.47 3.53 15.94
C ALA A 161 -10.62 2.74 17.27
N GLU A 162 -11.69 1.96 17.42
CA GLU A 162 -11.95 1.17 18.65
C GLU A 162 -10.91 0.06 18.85
N GLU A 163 -10.30 -0.42 17.76
CA GLU A 163 -9.19 -1.39 17.81
C GLU A 163 -7.94 -0.83 18.51
N VAL A 164 -7.81 0.50 18.61
CA VAL A 164 -6.67 1.19 19.25
C VAL A 164 -6.88 1.41 20.76
N GLU A 165 -7.82 0.68 21.39
CA GLU A 165 -8.16 0.80 22.82
C GLU A 165 -8.54 2.23 23.24
N LEU A 166 -9.23 2.98 22.36
CA LEU A 166 -9.65 4.36 22.61
C LEU A 166 -10.92 4.47 23.47
N LYS A 167 -11.30 3.42 24.20
CA LYS A 167 -12.54 3.36 24.97
C LYS A 167 -12.70 4.49 25.99
N ASP A 168 -11.58 5.11 26.40
CA ASP A 168 -11.54 6.19 27.38
C ASP A 168 -11.13 7.55 26.80
N VAL A 169 -11.14 7.73 25.46
CA VAL A 169 -10.75 9.00 24.84
C VAL A 169 -11.99 9.82 24.47
N ALA A 170 -12.26 10.87 25.25
CA ALA A 170 -13.20 11.92 24.89
C ALA A 170 -12.46 13.03 24.11
N ILE A 171 -12.97 13.39 22.95
CA ILE A 171 -12.50 14.56 22.20
C ILE A 171 -13.40 15.72 22.56
N VAL A 172 -12.83 16.77 23.14
CA VAL A 172 -13.56 17.99 23.48
C VAL A 172 -13.05 19.16 22.65
N GLY A 173 -13.99 19.94 22.11
CA GLY A 173 -13.71 21.23 21.50
C GLY A 173 -13.69 22.35 22.53
N LEU A 174 -12.92 23.40 22.28
CA LEU A 174 -12.98 24.65 23.06
C LEU A 174 -13.54 25.77 22.19
N LYS A 175 -14.56 26.47 22.69
CA LYS A 175 -15.12 27.68 22.06
C LYS A 175 -15.06 28.83 23.05
N GLY A 176 -13.97 29.60 22.99
CA GLY A 176 -13.70 30.63 24.01
C GLY A 176 -13.30 29.98 25.32
N GLN A 177 -14.10 30.16 26.37
CA GLN A 177 -13.90 29.53 27.69
C GLN A 177 -14.80 28.30 27.91
N GLU A 178 -15.65 27.97 26.94
CA GLU A 178 -16.57 26.84 27.03
C GLU A 178 -15.95 25.58 26.43
N VAL A 179 -16.11 24.46 27.15
CA VAL A 179 -15.81 23.11 26.66
C VAL A 179 -17.06 22.57 25.98
N ILE A 180 -16.92 22.12 24.73
CA ILE A 180 -17.99 21.52 23.94
C ILE A 180 -17.61 20.07 23.70
N GLU A 181 -18.49 19.15 24.06
CA GLU A 181 -18.37 17.72 23.73
C GLU A 181 -18.88 17.43 22.31
#